data_AF-A0AAX0XUI6-F1
#
_entry.id   AF-A0AAX0XUI6-F1
#
_cell.length_a   1.000
_cell.length_b   1.000
_cell.length_c   1.000
_cell.angle_alpha   90.00
_cell.angle_beta   90.00
_cell.angle_gamma   90.00
#
_symmetry.space_group_name_H-M   'P 1'
#
loop_
_entity.id
_entity.type
_entity.pdbx_description
1 polymer ?
#
loop_
_entity_poly.entity_id
_entity_poly.type
_entity_poly.pdbx_seq_one_letter_code
_entity_poly.pdbx_strand_id
1 'polypeptide(L)'
;MSNAQLMAVVEVDKEDRIICQRDGCGHSVYKRIHIVRENGRFTVLGSECFKLLYGSDDTGAVPLYGSSAGQLLTDAERQVLIDNTDRFIAMLEAQRLQLEHARALDLRARQEEQREREEAARIIRGASDALRDEERNAQSLALENCRRQYPGLNLATPGWQGLVYLEKLRILREGRGNRFTQPRTESSLF
;
A
#
# COMPACT_ATOMS: atom_id res chain seq x y z
N MET A 1 -39.97 -8.80 -10.84
CA MET A 1 -38.72 -8.32 -11.48
C MET A 1 -37.71 -9.42 -11.28
N SER A 2 -37.30 -10.12 -12.34
CA SER A 2 -36.28 -11.16 -12.21
C SER A 2 -34.95 -10.48 -11.85
N ASN A 3 -34.42 -10.81 -10.68
CA ASN A 3 -33.09 -10.35 -10.24
C ASN A 3 -32.04 -11.21 -10.95
N ALA A 4 -31.79 -10.91 -12.22
CA ALA A 4 -30.68 -11.49 -12.97
C ALA A 4 -29.40 -10.70 -12.67
N GLN A 5 -28.32 -11.41 -12.34
CA GLN A 5 -27.01 -10.82 -12.06
C GLN A 5 -25.96 -11.41 -12.99
N LEU A 6 -25.21 -10.55 -13.67
CA LEU A 6 -24.05 -10.97 -14.45
C LEU A 6 -22.90 -11.33 -13.49
N MET A 7 -22.50 -12.61 -13.50
CA MET A 7 -21.50 -13.13 -12.58
C MET A 7 -20.10 -13.01 -13.16
N ALA A 8 -19.91 -13.40 -14.41
CA ALA A 8 -18.63 -13.36 -15.10
C ALA A 8 -18.81 -13.30 -16.61
N VAL A 9 -17.80 -12.76 -17.29
CA VAL A 9 -17.63 -12.87 -18.74
C VAL A 9 -16.34 -13.62 -19.01
N VAL A 10 -16.41 -14.69 -19.80
CA VAL A 10 -15.28 -15.58 -20.08
C VAL A 10 -15.15 -15.85 -21.57
N GLU A 11 -13.97 -16.29 -21.97
CA GLU A 11 -13.67 -16.77 -23.32
C GLU A 11 -13.01 -18.14 -23.22
N VAL A 12 -13.13 -18.94 -24.27
CA VAL A 12 -12.42 -20.21 -24.43
C VAL A 12 -11.80 -20.24 -25.81
N ASP A 13 -10.84 -21.13 -26.02
CA ASP A 13 -10.29 -21.36 -27.35
C ASP A 13 -11.38 -21.79 -28.34
N LYS A 14 -11.21 -21.39 -29.61
CA LYS A 14 -12.23 -21.60 -30.65
C LYS A 14 -12.50 -23.09 -30.92
N GLU A 15 -11.46 -23.91 -30.78
CA GLU A 15 -11.53 -25.37 -30.90
C GLU A 15 -12.32 -25.98 -29.73
N ASP A 16 -12.29 -25.31 -28.59
CA ASP A 16 -12.88 -25.70 -27.31
C ASP A 16 -14.20 -25.01 -26.98
N ARG A 17 -14.90 -24.53 -28.02
CA ARG A 17 -16.21 -23.89 -27.89
C ARG A 17 -17.21 -24.71 -27.09
N ILE A 18 -18.01 -24.04 -26.28
CA ILE A 18 -19.06 -24.65 -25.43
C ILE A 18 -20.44 -24.31 -25.97
N ILE A 19 -21.49 -24.97 -25.49
CA ILE A 19 -22.85 -24.76 -25.97
C ILE A 19 -23.58 -23.70 -25.14
N CYS A 20 -24.21 -22.73 -25.82
CA CYS A 20 -25.11 -21.77 -25.18
C CYS A 20 -26.32 -22.48 -24.57
N GLN A 21 -26.60 -22.21 -23.31
CA GLN A 21 -27.65 -22.86 -22.51
C GLN A 21 -28.99 -22.12 -22.56
N ARG A 22 -29.13 -21.09 -23.41
CA ARG A 22 -30.45 -20.47 -23.65
C ARG A 22 -31.38 -21.52 -24.23
N ASP A 23 -32.58 -21.59 -23.68
CA ASP A 23 -33.64 -22.46 -24.20
C ASP A 23 -33.87 -22.22 -25.71
N GLY A 24 -33.83 -23.30 -26.49
CA GLY A 24 -33.95 -23.28 -27.95
C GLY A 24 -32.75 -22.73 -28.74
N CYS A 25 -31.63 -22.34 -28.12
CA CYS A 25 -30.47 -21.81 -28.85
C CYS A 25 -29.48 -22.90 -29.32
N GLY A 26 -28.83 -23.61 -28.39
CA GLY A 26 -27.88 -24.70 -28.70
C GLY A 26 -26.65 -24.31 -29.54
N HIS A 27 -26.39 -23.03 -29.80
CA HIS A 27 -25.25 -22.61 -30.61
C HIS A 27 -23.94 -22.73 -29.84
N SER A 28 -22.87 -23.13 -30.53
CA SER A 28 -21.53 -23.15 -29.96
C SER A 28 -20.95 -21.73 -29.85
N VAL A 29 -20.41 -21.40 -28.68
CA VAL A 29 -19.86 -20.10 -28.32
C VAL A 29 -18.45 -20.26 -27.78
N TYR A 30 -17.59 -19.28 -28.07
CA TYR A 30 -16.19 -19.29 -27.63
C TYR A 30 -15.69 -17.92 -27.15
N LYS A 31 -16.32 -16.82 -27.60
CA LYS A 31 -16.03 -15.45 -27.15
C LYS A 31 -17.19 -14.85 -26.39
N ARG A 32 -16.86 -13.98 -25.43
CA ARG A 32 -17.81 -13.23 -24.59
C ARG A 32 -18.97 -14.11 -24.12
N ILE A 33 -18.61 -15.18 -23.44
CA ILE A 33 -19.54 -16.10 -22.80
C ILE A 33 -19.95 -15.48 -21.47
N HIS A 34 -21.24 -15.21 -21.31
CA HIS A 34 -21.80 -14.57 -20.13
C HIS A 34 -22.35 -15.63 -19.19
N ILE A 35 -21.94 -15.58 -17.93
CA ILE A 35 -22.49 -16.44 -16.88
C ILE A 35 -23.42 -15.57 -16.04
N VAL A 36 -24.69 -15.91 -16.03
CA VAL A 36 -25.74 -15.14 -15.35
C VAL A 36 -26.34 -15.97 -14.24
N ARG A 37 -26.57 -15.35 -13.09
CA ARG A 37 -27.36 -15.92 -12.01
C ARG A 37 -28.77 -15.37 -12.08
N GLU A 38 -29.76 -16.23 -12.26
CA GLU A 38 -31.17 -15.86 -12.25
C GLU A 38 -31.94 -16.87 -11.39
N ASN A 39 -32.77 -16.37 -10.46
CA ASN A 39 -33.56 -17.20 -9.54
C ASN A 39 -32.74 -18.28 -8.81
N GLY A 40 -31.48 -17.95 -8.47
CA GLY A 40 -30.57 -18.84 -7.76
C GLY A 40 -29.87 -19.89 -8.63
N ARG A 41 -30.14 -19.96 -9.93
CA ARG A 41 -29.47 -20.87 -10.88
C ARG A 41 -28.51 -20.10 -11.77
N PHE A 42 -27.42 -20.75 -12.17
CA PHE A 42 -26.50 -20.20 -13.15
C PHE A 42 -26.87 -20.67 -14.57
N THR A 43 -26.66 -19.80 -15.54
CA THR A 43 -26.85 -20.11 -16.97
C THR A 43 -25.72 -19.51 -17.79
N VAL A 44 -25.20 -20.29 -18.72
CA VAL A 44 -24.11 -19.90 -19.61
C VAL A 44 -24.68 -19.50 -20.97
N LEU A 45 -24.40 -18.26 -21.39
CA LEU A 45 -25.02 -17.63 -22.55
C LEU A 45 -23.97 -17.07 -23.50
N GLY A 46 -24.18 -17.19 -24.81
CA GLY A 46 -23.45 -16.39 -25.79
C GLY A 46 -23.84 -14.91 -25.72
N SER A 47 -22.96 -14.01 -26.15
CA SER A 47 -23.21 -12.55 -26.17
C SER A 47 -24.55 -12.18 -26.83
N GLU A 48 -24.88 -12.73 -28.00
CA GLU A 48 -26.17 -12.40 -28.65
C GLU A 48 -27.39 -12.91 -27.86
N CYS A 49 -27.28 -14.08 -27.22
CA CYS A 49 -28.36 -14.60 -26.37
C CYS A 49 -28.51 -13.79 -25.08
N PHE A 50 -27.39 -13.36 -24.50
CA PHE A 50 -27.39 -12.45 -23.35
C PHE A 50 -28.08 -11.14 -23.71
N LYS A 51 -27.72 -10.52 -24.84
CA LYS A 51 -28.34 -9.28 -25.32
C LYS A 51 -29.83 -9.39 -25.55
N LEU A 52 -30.28 -10.51 -26.14
CA LEU A 52 -31.69 -10.75 -26.40
C LEU A 52 -32.52 -10.93 -25.12
N LEU A 53 -31.93 -11.48 -24.05
CA LEU A 53 -32.63 -11.74 -22.79
C LEU A 53 -32.59 -10.55 -21.83
N TYR A 54 -31.45 -9.87 -21.74
CA TYR A 54 -31.18 -8.87 -20.70
C TYR A 54 -30.93 -7.45 -21.24
N GLY A 55 -30.91 -7.28 -22.57
CA GLY A 55 -30.55 -6.01 -23.22
C GLY A 55 -29.06 -5.91 -23.57
N SER A 56 -28.68 -4.86 -24.31
CA SER A 56 -27.32 -4.71 -24.85
C SER A 56 -26.23 -4.67 -23.77
N ASP A 57 -25.02 -5.12 -24.11
CA ASP A 57 -23.82 -4.97 -23.28
C ASP A 57 -23.55 -3.51 -22.85
N ASP A 58 -24.08 -2.52 -23.59
CA ASP A 58 -24.08 -1.08 -23.24
C ASP A 58 -25.00 -0.70 -22.07
N THR A 59 -25.73 -1.65 -21.47
CA THR A 59 -26.52 -1.42 -20.24
C THR A 59 -25.66 -1.21 -18.99
N GLY A 60 -24.34 -1.34 -19.10
CA GLY A 60 -23.43 -1.14 -17.96
C GLY A 60 -23.47 -2.29 -16.96
N ALA A 61 -23.92 -3.49 -17.38
CA ALA A 61 -23.85 -4.69 -16.56
C ALA A 61 -22.38 -5.08 -16.32
N VAL A 62 -21.83 -4.67 -15.18
CA VAL A 62 -20.48 -5.03 -14.76
C VAL A 62 -20.53 -6.44 -14.16
N PRO A 63 -19.72 -7.40 -14.67
CA PRO A 63 -19.68 -8.73 -14.07
C PRO A 63 -19.15 -8.65 -12.63
N LEU A 64 -19.72 -9.45 -11.74
CA LEU A 64 -19.28 -9.51 -10.34
C LEU A 64 -17.83 -10.01 -10.19
N TYR A 65 -17.40 -10.89 -11.09
CA TYR A 65 -16.08 -11.48 -11.16
C TYR A 65 -15.43 -11.23 -12.52
N GLY A 66 -14.14 -10.89 -12.51
CA GLY A 66 -13.37 -10.63 -13.72
C GLY A 66 -13.66 -9.27 -14.34
N SER A 67 -13.70 -9.23 -15.67
CA SER A 67 -13.87 -8.01 -16.48
C SER A 67 -14.89 -8.23 -17.58
N SER A 68 -15.56 -7.17 -18.03
CA SER A 68 -16.46 -7.21 -19.19
C SER A 68 -15.74 -7.53 -20.51
N ALA A 69 -14.41 -7.41 -20.54
CA ALA A 69 -13.60 -7.80 -21.70
C ALA A 69 -13.57 -9.32 -21.95
N GLY A 70 -13.93 -10.12 -20.94
CA GLY A 70 -13.79 -11.57 -20.97
C GLY A 70 -12.42 -12.03 -20.48
N GLN A 71 -12.40 -13.12 -19.72
CA GLN A 71 -11.18 -13.83 -19.33
C GLN A 71 -11.07 -15.14 -20.10
N LEU A 72 -9.94 -15.35 -20.78
CA LEU A 72 -9.65 -16.63 -21.44
C LEU A 72 -9.44 -17.71 -20.37
N LEU A 73 -10.24 -18.77 -20.44
CA LEU A 73 -10.15 -19.91 -19.54
C LEU A 73 -9.16 -20.95 -20.08
N THR A 74 -8.45 -21.58 -19.16
CA THR A 74 -7.72 -22.82 -19.44
C THR A 74 -8.68 -23.99 -19.68
N ASP A 75 -8.20 -25.07 -20.30
CA ASP A 75 -8.99 -26.28 -20.54
C ASP A 75 -9.60 -26.85 -19.26
N ALA A 76 -8.84 -26.82 -18.16
CA ALA A 76 -9.30 -27.29 -16.85
C ALA A 76 -10.44 -26.41 -16.30
N GLU A 77 -10.30 -25.08 -16.37
CA GLU A 77 -11.33 -24.14 -15.93
C GLU A 77 -12.59 -24.24 -16.78
N ARG A 78 -12.42 -24.38 -18.11
CA ARG A 78 -13.52 -24.64 -19.04
C ARG A 78 -14.26 -25.91 -18.67
N GLN A 79 -13.54 -27.00 -18.38
CA GLN A 79 -14.19 -28.27 -18.04
C GLN A 79 -15.02 -28.12 -16.76
N VAL A 80 -14.51 -27.41 -15.75
CA VAL A 80 -15.29 -27.11 -14.53
C VAL A 80 -16.53 -26.28 -14.85
N LEU A 81 -16.42 -25.28 -15.74
CA LEU A 81 -17.58 -24.47 -16.17
C LEU A 81 -18.70 -25.33 -16.78
N ILE A 82 -18.33 -26.30 -17.63
CA ILE A 82 -19.27 -27.20 -18.30
C ILE A 82 -19.87 -28.19 -17.32
N ASP A 83 -19.04 -28.82 -16.49
CA ASP A 83 -19.46 -29.89 -15.58
C ASP A 83 -20.27 -29.35 -14.40
N ASN A 84 -19.88 -28.20 -13.87
CA ASN A 84 -20.50 -27.60 -12.70
C ASN A 84 -20.23 -26.08 -12.63
N THR A 85 -21.15 -25.31 -13.19
CA THR A 85 -21.07 -23.85 -13.20
C THR A 85 -21.07 -23.25 -11.79
N ASP A 86 -21.81 -23.81 -10.82
CA ASP A 86 -21.78 -23.36 -9.43
C ASP A 86 -20.36 -23.45 -8.83
N ARG A 87 -19.67 -24.58 -9.06
CA ARG A 87 -18.28 -24.79 -8.62
C ARG A 87 -17.33 -23.81 -9.30
N PHE A 88 -17.53 -23.54 -10.59
CA PHE A 88 -16.74 -22.54 -11.31
C PHE A 88 -16.90 -21.14 -10.68
N ILE A 89 -18.12 -20.72 -10.37
CA ILE A 89 -18.37 -19.43 -9.71
C ILE A 89 -17.77 -19.38 -8.30
N ALA A 90 -17.89 -20.46 -7.52
CA ALA A 90 -17.28 -20.53 -6.19
C ALA A 90 -15.74 -20.42 -6.25
N MET A 91 -15.11 -20.97 -7.29
CA MET A 91 -13.68 -20.84 -7.53
C MET A 91 -13.28 -19.38 -7.81
N LEU A 92 -14.06 -18.66 -8.64
CA LEU A 92 -13.83 -17.23 -8.90
C LEU A 92 -13.98 -16.39 -7.63
N GLU A 93 -14.97 -16.70 -6.80
CA GLU A 93 -15.17 -16.02 -5.51
C GLU A 93 -13.98 -16.22 -4.57
N ALA A 94 -13.51 -17.46 -4.43
CA ALA A 94 -12.34 -17.78 -3.61
C ALA A 94 -11.09 -17.04 -4.13
N GLN A 95 -10.88 -17.00 -5.44
CA GLN A 95 -9.76 -16.27 -6.05
C GLN A 95 -9.84 -14.77 -5.75
N ARG A 96 -11.03 -14.15 -5.86
CA ARG A 96 -11.23 -12.74 -5.52
C ARG A 96 -10.85 -12.47 -4.06
N LEU A 97 -11.36 -13.27 -3.13
CA LEU A 97 -11.08 -13.11 -1.70
C LEU A 97 -9.59 -13.26 -1.38
N GLN A 98 -8.90 -14.21 -2.02
CA GLN A 98 -7.46 -14.38 -1.87
C GLN A 98 -6.68 -13.16 -2.37
N LEU A 99 -7.05 -12.61 -3.53
CA LEU A 99 -6.42 -11.41 -4.09
C LEU A 99 -6.67 -10.18 -3.21
N GLU A 100 -7.89 -10.00 -2.69
CA GLU A 100 -8.22 -8.92 -1.76
C GLU A 100 -7.41 -9.02 -0.46
N HIS A 101 -7.31 -10.22 0.11
CA HIS A 101 -6.51 -10.46 1.30
C HIS A 101 -5.02 -10.17 1.06
N ALA A 102 -4.46 -10.65 -0.06
CA ALA A 102 -3.07 -10.39 -0.43
C ALA A 102 -2.79 -8.89 -0.60
N ARG A 103 -3.70 -8.15 -1.26
CA ARG A 103 -3.61 -6.69 -1.40
C ARG A 103 -3.68 -5.97 -0.05
N ALA A 104 -4.54 -6.43 0.86
CA ALA A 104 -4.65 -5.85 2.19
C ALA A 104 -3.37 -6.04 3.02
N LEU A 105 -2.73 -7.21 2.92
CA LEU A 105 -1.45 -7.48 3.57
C LEU A 105 -0.31 -6.61 3.01
N ASP A 106 -0.19 -6.52 1.68
CA ASP A 106 0.81 -5.66 1.03
C ASP A 106 0.62 -4.19 1.40
N LEU A 107 -0.63 -3.70 1.43
CA LEU A 107 -0.92 -2.33 1.85
C LEU A 107 -0.50 -2.07 3.31
N ARG A 108 -0.77 -3.02 4.22
CA ARG A 108 -0.35 -2.90 5.62
C ARG A 108 1.17 -2.87 5.76
N ALA A 109 1.88 -3.76 5.07
CA ALA A 109 3.33 -3.79 5.09
C ALA A 109 3.95 -2.46 4.60
N ARG A 110 3.41 -1.88 3.53
CA ARG A 110 3.86 -0.57 3.02
C ARG A 110 3.58 0.57 4.00
N GLN A 111 2.44 0.53 4.68
CA GLN A 111 2.10 1.53 5.71
C GLN A 111 3.02 1.44 6.92
N GLU A 112 3.36 0.22 7.36
CA GLU A 112 4.31 0.00 8.45
C GLU A 112 5.71 0.50 8.07
N GLU A 113 6.22 0.13 6.90
CA GLU A 113 7.51 0.61 6.39
C GLU A 113 7.55 2.15 6.29
N GLN A 114 6.47 2.77 5.81
CA GLN A 114 6.38 4.22 5.74
C GLN A 114 6.43 4.85 7.14
N ARG A 115 5.71 4.29 8.13
CA ARG A 115 5.72 4.78 9.51
C ARG A 115 7.10 4.67 10.14
N GLU A 116 7.79 3.56 9.94
CA GLU A 116 9.16 3.36 10.44
C GLU A 116 10.13 4.38 9.81
N ARG A 117 10.04 4.60 8.50
CA ARG A 117 10.85 5.62 7.80
C ARG A 117 10.56 7.03 8.33
N GLU A 118 9.29 7.37 8.55
CA GLU A 118 8.89 8.67 9.09
C GLU A 118 9.37 8.87 10.54
N GLU A 119 9.30 7.83 11.36
CA GLU A 119 9.82 7.84 12.73
C GLU A 119 11.34 7.97 12.76
N ALA A 120 12.07 7.18 11.97
CA ALA A 120 13.52 7.31 11.83
C ALA A 120 13.92 8.72 11.36
N ALA A 121 13.20 9.27 10.37
CA ALA A 121 13.43 10.63 9.90
C ALA A 121 13.15 11.69 10.99
N ARG A 122 12.12 11.49 11.82
CA ARG A 122 11.86 12.36 12.99
C ARG A 122 12.98 12.29 14.02
N ILE A 123 13.47 11.09 14.34
CA ILE A 123 14.58 10.89 15.29
C ILE A 123 15.84 11.58 14.76
N ILE A 124 16.19 11.37 13.49
CA ILE A 124 17.38 11.99 12.87
C ILE A 124 17.26 13.52 12.87
N ARG A 125 16.10 14.07 12.50
CA ARG A 125 15.87 15.53 12.54
C ARG A 125 15.99 16.06 13.97
N GLY A 126 15.34 15.42 14.93
CA GLY A 126 15.42 15.82 16.34
C GLY A 126 16.85 15.79 16.87
N ALA A 127 17.64 14.76 16.52
CA ALA A 127 19.04 14.69 16.89
C ALA A 127 19.87 15.81 16.22
N SER A 128 19.61 16.11 14.95
CA SER A 128 20.29 17.20 14.25
C SER A 128 19.95 18.58 14.83
N ASP A 129 18.70 18.81 15.21
CA ASP A 129 18.26 20.06 15.83
C ASP A 129 18.87 20.23 17.23
N ALA A 130 18.90 19.17 18.03
CA ALA A 130 19.56 19.16 19.34
C ALA A 130 21.05 19.51 19.23
N LEU A 131 21.77 18.96 18.24
CA LEU A 131 23.17 19.30 18.00
C LEU A 131 23.36 20.77 17.63
N ARG A 132 22.48 21.34 16.79
CA ARG A 132 22.53 22.76 16.41
C ARG A 132 22.29 23.68 17.61
N ASP A 133 21.36 23.31 18.48
CA ASP A 133 21.06 24.08 19.68
C ASP A 133 22.20 23.98 20.70
N GLU A 134 22.82 22.82 20.88
CA GLU A 134 24.05 22.66 21.68
C GLU A 134 25.17 23.57 21.17
N GLU A 135 25.43 23.60 19.87
CA GLU A 135 26.45 24.46 19.28
C GLU A 135 26.17 25.95 19.50
N ARG A 136 24.90 26.37 19.34
CA ARG A 136 24.48 27.76 19.55
C ARG A 136 24.62 28.17 21.02
N ASN A 137 24.22 27.30 21.94
CA ASN A 137 24.33 27.53 23.37
C ASN A 137 25.80 27.61 23.80
N ALA A 138 26.64 26.69 23.32
CA ALA A 138 28.08 26.70 23.61
C ALA A 138 28.76 27.96 23.03
N GLN A 139 28.38 28.40 21.83
CA GLN A 139 28.87 29.65 21.24
C GLN A 139 28.51 30.87 22.09
N SER A 140 27.28 30.92 22.59
CA SER A 140 26.79 32.03 23.44
C SER A 140 27.55 32.09 24.76
N LEU A 141 27.72 30.93 25.42
CA LEU A 141 28.46 30.83 26.67
C LEU A 141 29.96 31.14 26.48
N ALA A 142 30.57 30.70 25.38
CA ALA A 142 31.96 31.02 25.07
C ALA A 142 32.18 32.53 24.91
N LEU A 143 31.26 33.23 24.22
CA LEU A 143 31.31 34.69 24.09
C LEU A 143 31.21 35.37 25.45
N GLU A 144 30.32 34.92 26.32
CA GLU A 144 30.15 35.46 27.67
C GLU A 144 31.41 35.27 28.53
N ASN A 145 31.98 34.05 28.54
CA ASN A 145 33.21 33.74 29.26
C ASN A 145 34.38 34.61 28.77
N CYS A 146 34.57 34.73 27.45
CA CYS A 146 35.62 35.57 26.88
C CYS A 146 35.42 37.06 27.21
N ARG A 147 34.18 37.57 27.19
CA ARG A 147 33.89 38.98 27.59
C ARG A 147 34.22 39.23 29.06
N ARG A 148 33.93 38.27 29.94
CA ARG A 148 34.26 38.37 31.36
C ARG A 148 35.77 38.34 31.60
N GLN A 149 36.49 37.49 30.87
CA GLN A 149 37.93 37.32 31.04
C GLN A 149 38.75 38.46 30.40
N TYR A 150 38.26 39.04 29.31
CA TYR A 150 38.93 40.09 28.54
C TYR A 150 38.00 41.32 28.37
N PRO A 151 37.74 42.09 29.43
CA PRO A 151 36.83 43.23 29.38
C PRO A 151 37.35 44.33 28.44
N GLY A 152 36.45 44.91 27.65
CA GLY A 152 36.75 45.99 26.69
C GLY A 152 37.35 45.54 25.35
N LEU A 153 37.59 44.24 25.17
CA LEU A 153 38.13 43.70 23.92
C LEU A 153 37.06 43.43 22.88
N ASN A 154 37.32 43.82 21.62
CA ASN A 154 36.43 43.49 20.51
C ASN A 154 36.66 42.06 20.02
N LEU A 155 35.82 41.14 20.49
CA LEU A 155 35.89 39.71 20.14
C LEU A 155 35.51 39.40 18.68
N ALA A 156 34.99 40.38 17.92
CA ALA A 156 34.68 40.19 16.50
C ALA A 156 35.92 40.33 15.58
N THR A 157 37.06 40.80 16.08
CA THR A 157 38.27 40.99 15.28
C THR A 157 38.94 39.63 14.93
N PRO A 158 39.41 39.43 13.68
CA PRO A 158 40.16 38.24 13.28
C PRO A 158 41.41 38.07 14.15
N GLY A 159 41.44 37.00 14.94
CA GLY A 159 42.45 36.77 16.01
C GLY A 159 41.78 36.45 17.34
N TRP A 160 40.90 37.32 17.81
CA TRP A 160 40.15 37.12 19.05
C TRP A 160 38.96 36.16 18.89
N GLN A 161 38.43 36.05 17.66
CA GLN A 161 37.46 35.00 17.30
C GLN A 161 38.00 33.58 17.57
N GLY A 162 39.32 33.39 17.47
CA GLY A 162 39.98 32.12 17.78
C GLY A 162 39.85 31.73 19.26
N LEU A 163 39.89 32.70 20.19
CA LEU A 163 39.69 32.42 21.61
C LEU A 163 38.27 31.95 21.92
N VAL A 164 37.28 32.60 21.32
CA VAL A 164 35.87 32.21 21.44
C VAL A 164 35.64 30.80 20.88
N TYR A 165 36.28 30.48 19.75
CA TYR A 165 36.21 29.16 19.16
C TYR A 165 36.82 28.08 20.06
N LEU A 166 37.99 28.32 20.63
CA LEU A 166 38.64 27.37 21.56
C LEU A 166 37.84 27.16 22.84
N GLU A 167 37.29 28.23 23.41
CA GLU A 167 36.43 28.16 24.60
C GLU A 167 35.13 27.38 24.30
N LYS A 168 34.53 27.60 23.13
CA LYS A 168 33.38 26.80 22.67
C LYS A 168 33.72 25.31 22.59
N LEU A 169 34.87 24.95 22.01
CA LEU A 169 35.31 23.55 21.95
C LEU A 169 35.53 22.95 23.34
N ARG A 170 36.03 23.75 24.30
CA ARG A 170 36.15 23.32 25.70
C ARG A 170 34.79 23.01 26.30
N ILE A 171 33.83 23.93 26.18
CA ILE A 171 32.45 23.78 26.70
C ILE A 171 31.78 22.53 26.09
N LEU A 172 31.89 22.34 24.77
CA LEU A 172 31.33 21.15 24.11
C LEU A 172 31.97 19.85 24.59
N ARG A 173 33.29 19.86 24.85
CA ARG A 173 34.01 18.69 25.38
C ARG A 173 33.62 18.38 26.82
N GLU A 174 33.52 19.39 27.67
CA GLU A 174 33.11 19.25 29.08
C GLU A 174 31.66 18.76 29.18
N GLY A 175 30.75 19.31 28.37
CA GLY A 175 29.35 18.87 28.30
C GLY A 175 29.18 17.42 27.83
N ARG A 176 30.05 16.94 26.92
CA ARG A 176 30.05 15.53 26.46
C ARG A 176 30.69 14.59 27.46
N GLY A 177 31.75 15.02 28.15
CA GLY A 177 32.39 14.26 29.24
C GLY A 177 31.45 14.01 30.41
N ASN A 178 30.57 14.96 30.74
CA ASN A 178 29.59 14.83 31.83
C ASN A 178 28.37 13.94 31.50
N ARG A 179 28.09 13.65 30.22
CA ARG A 179 26.97 12.77 29.83
C ARG A 179 27.27 11.28 30.01
N PHE A 180 28.54 10.89 30.07
CA PHE A 180 28.96 9.50 30.29
C PHE A 180 29.19 9.14 31.76
N THR A 181 29.19 10.13 32.67
CA THR A 181 29.43 9.95 34.11
C THR A 181 28.15 10.00 34.95
N GLN A 182 26.99 10.34 34.37
CA GLN A 182 25.72 10.22 35.07
C GLN A 182 25.20 8.78 34.97
N PRO A 183 25.07 8.04 36.09
CA PRO A 183 24.44 6.73 36.06
C PRO A 183 23.01 6.89 35.57
N ARG A 184 22.61 6.11 34.56
CA ARG A 184 21.21 5.90 34.22
C ARG A 184 20.53 5.42 35.50
N THR A 185 19.74 6.28 36.14
CA THR A 185 18.82 5.83 37.18
C THR A 185 17.87 4.84 36.54
N GLU A 186 18.09 3.57 36.82
CA GLU A 186 17.17 2.48 36.50
C GLU A 186 15.78 2.89 36.99
N SER A 187 14.87 3.11 36.05
CA SER A 187 13.47 3.26 36.36
C SER A 187 13.01 1.92 36.91
N SER A 188 12.83 1.89 38.23
CA SER A 188 12.25 0.77 38.96
C SER A 188 10.85 0.51 38.42
N LEU A 189 10.70 -0.58 37.67
CA LEU A 189 9.41 -1.20 37.38
C LEU A 189 9.15 -2.20 38.53
N PHE A 190 8.32 -1.79 39.48
CA PHE A 190 7.49 -2.67 40.29
C PHE A 190 6.03 -2.44 39.91
#